data_AF-A0A1G8IXD6-F1
#
_entry.id   AF-A0A1G8IXD6-F1
#
_cell.length_a   1.000
_cell.length_b   1.000
_cell.length_c   1.000
_cell.angle_alpha   90.00
_cell.angle_beta   90.00
_cell.angle_gamma   90.00
#
_symmetry.space_group_name_H-M   'P 1'
#
loop_
_entity.id
_entity.type
_entity.pdbx_description
1 polymer ?
#
loop_
_entity_poly.entity_id
_entity_poly.type
_entity_poly.pdbx_seq_one_letter_code
_entity_poly.pdbx_strand_id
1 'polypeptide(L)'
;MKRSLILLSALMIGATLHGCGGGDDKTKTEKAAAAAAPADSCTGHPLEKALPPMATLYGYPYLSRKCGYNDASVVYGKADGSQRLEISLIDTGMPAPAQDGNSDAAIAYRGAQDKLREMTHSSLTLLNSTREAALKNGTADKFGGEDYLPVIDTTRMGDPLAIVAPAKGESGVSTLTGLIKSRYVLSISSADKPNGGNAQAMRQLFVPFVEQMKLTALP
;
A
#
# COMPACT_ATOMS: atom_id res chain seq x y z
N MET A 1 -55.43 6.61 36.06
CA MET A 1 -54.51 6.83 37.20
C MET A 1 -53.15 7.22 36.62
N LYS A 2 -52.74 8.49 36.79
CA LYS A 2 -51.55 8.96 37.54
C LYS A 2 -50.21 8.43 36.97
N ARG A 3 -49.15 9.20 36.70
CA ARG A 3 -48.79 10.62 36.76
C ARG A 3 -47.37 10.71 36.14
N SER A 4 -47.03 11.83 35.50
CA SER A 4 -45.66 12.20 35.10
C SER A 4 -44.65 12.10 36.24
N LEU A 5 -43.37 11.92 35.91
CA LEU A 5 -42.26 12.59 36.59
C LEU A 5 -41.05 12.77 35.67
N ILE A 6 -40.84 14.04 35.35
CA ILE A 6 -39.63 14.68 34.84
C ILE A 6 -38.62 14.79 35.99
N LEU A 7 -37.33 14.61 35.70
CA LEU A 7 -36.15 15.09 36.45
C LEU A 7 -35.02 15.16 35.39
N LEU A 8 -34.69 16.28 34.74
CA LEU A 8 -34.06 17.52 35.23
C LEU A 8 -33.09 17.34 36.41
N SER A 9 -31.78 17.39 36.12
CA SER A 9 -30.71 18.02 36.91
C SER A 9 -29.45 18.04 36.04
N ALA A 10 -29.10 19.17 35.42
CA ALA A 10 -28.28 20.25 35.98
C ALA A 10 -26.80 19.84 36.07
N LEU A 11 -25.97 20.23 35.09
CA LEU A 11 -25.16 21.46 35.11
C LEU A 11 -24.13 21.44 36.26
N MET A 12 -22.88 21.12 35.95
CA MET A 12 -21.74 21.69 36.67
C MET A 12 -20.72 22.23 35.68
N ILE A 13 -20.81 23.55 35.55
CA ILE A 13 -19.84 24.46 34.95
C ILE A 13 -18.63 24.49 35.87
N GLY A 14 -17.47 24.12 35.35
CA GLY A 14 -16.17 24.37 35.96
C GLY A 14 -15.41 25.40 35.13
N ALA A 15 -15.77 26.67 35.28
CA ALA A 15 -14.98 27.79 34.79
C ALA A 15 -14.04 28.25 35.91
N THR A 16 -12.72 28.26 35.67
CA THR A 16 -11.84 29.31 36.23
C THR A 16 -10.65 29.53 35.30
N LEU A 17 -10.65 30.68 34.62
CA LEU A 17 -9.52 31.61 34.62
C LEU A 17 -10.04 32.97 34.15
N HIS A 18 -9.84 33.95 35.03
CA HIS A 18 -10.30 35.33 34.93
C HIS A 18 -9.67 36.04 33.73
N GLY A 19 -10.47 36.85 33.04
CA GLY A 19 -10.01 37.77 32.00
C GLY A 19 -11.15 38.62 31.48
N CYS A 20 -11.38 39.76 32.13
CA CYS A 20 -12.35 40.79 31.81
C CYS A 20 -11.96 41.56 30.53
N GLY A 21 -12.92 41.91 29.68
CA GLY A 21 -12.74 42.89 28.59
C GLY A 21 -13.56 42.55 27.35
N GLY A 22 -14.65 43.29 27.15
CA GLY A 22 -15.62 43.05 26.07
C GLY A 22 -15.15 43.40 24.66
N GLY A 23 -15.97 42.97 23.69
CA GLY A 23 -15.85 43.33 22.28
C GLY A 23 -16.34 42.19 21.39
N ASP A 24 -17.44 42.44 20.69
CA ASP A 24 -17.95 41.61 19.58
C ASP A 24 -16.82 41.17 18.65
N ASP A 25 -16.72 39.87 18.35
CA ASP A 25 -16.52 39.49 16.96
C ASP A 25 -16.86 38.03 16.67
N LYS A 26 -17.38 37.87 15.46
CA LYS A 26 -17.68 36.60 14.81
C LYS A 26 -16.41 35.76 14.67
N THR A 27 -16.60 34.48 14.36
CA THR A 27 -15.59 33.56 13.81
C THR A 27 -14.74 32.82 14.85
N LYS A 28 -15.27 31.69 15.34
CA LYS A 28 -14.42 30.59 15.80
C LYS A 28 -14.80 29.32 15.06
N THR A 29 -14.34 29.28 13.81
CA THR A 29 -14.14 28.08 13.02
C THR A 29 -13.55 26.99 13.91
N GLU A 30 -14.31 25.92 14.11
CA GLU A 30 -13.78 24.65 14.61
C GLU A 30 -12.63 24.23 13.71
N LYS A 31 -11.42 24.47 14.21
CA LYS A 31 -10.19 24.01 13.60
C LYS A 31 -10.16 22.50 13.85
N ALA A 32 -10.69 21.73 12.89
CA ALA A 32 -10.46 20.31 12.81
C ALA A 32 -8.97 20.07 13.03
N ALA A 33 -8.63 19.36 14.10
CA ALA A 33 -7.25 18.98 14.37
C ALA A 33 -6.79 18.16 13.17
N ALA A 34 -5.91 18.74 12.35
CA ALA A 34 -5.22 18.00 11.32
C ALA A 34 -4.51 16.85 12.03
N ALA A 35 -4.95 15.61 11.76
CA ALA A 35 -4.25 14.42 12.21
C ALA A 35 -2.79 14.59 11.77
N ALA A 36 -1.87 14.67 12.73
CA ALA A 36 -0.45 14.81 12.43
C ALA A 36 -0.06 13.65 11.50
N ALA A 37 0.51 13.97 10.35
CA ALA A 37 1.05 12.94 9.47
C ALA A 37 2.01 12.08 10.30
N PRO A 38 1.89 10.74 10.26
CA PRO A 38 2.75 9.86 11.05
C PRO A 38 4.21 10.19 10.77
N ALA A 39 5.02 10.28 11.81
CA ALA A 39 6.44 10.57 11.69
C ALA A 39 7.11 9.56 10.74
N ASP A 40 7.94 10.07 9.85
CA ASP A 40 8.64 9.29 8.84
C ASP A 40 9.69 8.38 9.48
N SER A 41 9.35 7.10 9.67
CA SER A 41 10.24 6.11 10.28
C SER A 41 11.34 5.60 9.34
N CYS A 42 11.43 6.13 8.11
CA CYS A 42 12.36 5.61 7.10
C CYS A 42 13.72 6.28 7.09
N THR A 43 13.95 7.39 7.80
CA THR A 43 15.25 8.07 7.77
C THR A 43 16.36 7.12 8.24
N GLY A 44 17.33 6.81 7.37
CA GLY A 44 18.44 5.90 7.66
C GLY A 44 18.10 4.41 7.51
N HIS A 45 16.88 4.05 7.12
CA HIS A 45 16.49 2.68 6.86
C HIS A 45 17.11 2.17 5.54
N PRO A 46 17.59 0.90 5.45
CA PRO A 46 18.22 0.38 4.23
C PRO A 46 17.35 0.50 2.97
N LEU A 47 16.03 0.35 3.11
CA LEU A 47 15.08 0.45 1.99
C LEU A 47 14.75 1.89 1.58
N GLU A 48 15.06 2.89 2.42
CA GLU A 48 14.66 4.30 2.20
C GLU A 48 15.01 4.80 0.80
N LYS A 49 16.25 4.50 0.37
CA LYS A 49 16.79 5.01 -0.90
C LYS A 49 16.07 4.47 -2.12
N ALA A 50 15.43 3.30 -2.01
CA ALA A 50 14.71 2.66 -3.09
C ALA A 50 13.25 3.14 -3.21
N LEU A 51 12.72 3.77 -2.15
CA LEU A 51 11.34 4.20 -2.11
C LEU A 51 11.05 5.34 -3.09
N PRO A 52 9.81 5.44 -3.59
CA PRO A 52 9.40 6.54 -4.45
C PRO A 52 9.40 7.89 -3.69
N PRO A 53 9.47 9.02 -4.38
CA PRO A 53 9.59 10.35 -3.78
C PRO A 53 8.34 10.77 -2.99
N MET A 54 8.53 11.49 -1.88
CA MET A 54 7.44 12.06 -1.06
C MET A 54 6.79 13.28 -1.73
N ALA A 55 6.25 13.12 -2.94
CA ALA A 55 5.61 14.15 -3.74
C ALA A 55 4.37 13.59 -4.44
N THR A 56 3.55 14.45 -5.04
CA THR A 56 2.44 13.97 -5.87
C THR A 56 3.00 13.27 -7.11
N LEU A 57 2.53 12.05 -7.38
CA LEU A 57 2.93 11.25 -8.54
C LEU A 57 1.69 10.88 -9.36
N TYR A 58 1.69 11.24 -10.65
CA TYR A 58 0.63 10.86 -11.59
C TYR A 58 -0.80 11.18 -11.08
N GLY A 59 -0.96 12.31 -10.39
CA GLY A 59 -2.24 12.74 -9.81
C GLY A 59 -2.60 12.05 -8.49
N TYR A 60 -1.71 11.25 -7.91
CA TYR A 60 -1.84 10.69 -6.57
C TYR A 60 -1.01 11.48 -5.56
N PRO A 61 -1.64 12.24 -4.65
CA PRO A 61 -0.93 12.94 -3.59
C PRO A 61 -0.21 11.97 -2.65
N TYR A 62 0.98 12.33 -2.16
CA TYR A 62 1.64 11.56 -1.11
C TYR A 62 0.86 11.65 0.21
N LEU A 63 0.63 10.52 0.88
CA LEU A 63 -0.06 10.48 2.17
C LEU A 63 0.86 10.09 3.33
N SER A 64 1.56 8.96 3.20
CA SER A 64 2.39 8.46 4.30
C SER A 64 3.47 7.51 3.81
N ARG A 65 4.53 7.40 4.61
CA ARG A 65 5.62 6.45 4.46
C ARG A 65 5.93 5.86 5.83
N LYS A 66 6.18 4.56 5.87
CA LYS A 66 6.57 3.84 7.09
C LYS A 66 7.57 2.75 6.74
N CYS A 67 8.66 2.69 7.49
CA CYS A 67 9.61 1.57 7.47
C CYS A 67 9.48 0.79 8.77
N GLY A 68 9.36 -0.54 8.64
CA GLY A 68 9.41 -1.50 9.72
C GLY A 68 10.83 -2.06 9.90
N TYR A 69 10.94 -3.31 10.34
CA TYR A 69 12.25 -3.95 10.52
C TYR A 69 12.87 -4.34 9.18
N ASN A 70 12.11 -5.08 8.36
CA ASN A 70 12.56 -5.55 7.07
C ASN A 70 11.69 -5.08 5.89
N ASP A 71 10.72 -4.23 6.15
CA ASP A 71 9.75 -3.78 5.17
C ASP A 71 9.63 -2.26 5.15
N ALA A 72 9.11 -1.75 4.04
CA ALA A 72 8.76 -0.36 3.88
C ALA A 72 7.48 -0.23 3.08
N SER A 73 6.60 0.67 3.52
CA SER A 73 5.34 0.98 2.86
C SER A 73 5.24 2.47 2.52
N VAL A 74 4.66 2.77 1.36
CA VAL A 74 4.33 4.13 0.93
C VAL A 74 2.91 4.15 0.40
N VAL A 75 2.14 5.14 0.84
CA VAL A 75 0.75 5.31 0.45
C VAL A 75 0.61 6.63 -0.29
N TYR A 76 0.00 6.57 -1.47
CA TYR A 76 -0.44 7.73 -2.23
C TYR A 76 -1.96 7.70 -2.41
N GLY A 77 -2.57 8.86 -2.55
CA GLY A 77 -4.00 9.00 -2.76
C GLY A 77 -4.60 10.20 -2.02
N LYS A 78 -5.90 10.13 -1.78
CA LYS A 78 -6.65 11.17 -1.07
C LYS A 78 -6.91 10.74 0.37
N ALA A 79 -6.95 11.73 1.27
CA ALA A 79 -7.21 11.50 2.69
C ALA A 79 -8.62 10.92 2.96
N ASP A 80 -9.58 11.13 2.04
CA ASP A 80 -10.94 10.58 2.11
C ASP A 80 -11.03 9.10 1.68
N GLY A 81 -9.93 8.50 1.23
CA GLY A 81 -9.88 7.11 0.78
C GLY A 81 -10.51 6.86 -0.59
N SER A 82 -11.01 7.88 -1.30
CA SER A 82 -11.59 7.74 -2.64
C SER A 82 -10.55 7.40 -3.71
N GLN A 83 -9.27 7.59 -3.37
CA GLN A 83 -8.11 7.29 -4.18
C GLN A 83 -7.03 6.76 -3.24
N ARG A 84 -6.50 5.57 -3.49
CA ARG A 84 -5.50 4.90 -2.69
C ARG A 84 -4.68 3.94 -3.56
N LEU A 85 -3.37 4.17 -3.53
CA LEU A 85 -2.35 3.28 -4.05
C LEU A 85 -1.34 3.03 -2.93
N GLU A 86 -1.08 1.76 -2.65
CA GLU A 86 -0.19 1.33 -1.59
C GLU A 86 0.95 0.51 -2.18
N ILE A 87 2.18 0.92 -1.89
CA ILE A 87 3.42 0.28 -2.29
C ILE A 87 4.02 -0.35 -1.05
N SER A 88 4.39 -1.63 -1.12
CA SER A 88 5.15 -2.34 -0.10
C SER A 88 6.41 -2.94 -0.70
N LEU A 89 7.52 -2.82 0.02
CA LEU A 89 8.81 -3.39 -0.34
C LEU A 89 9.35 -4.14 0.86
N ILE A 90 9.57 -5.44 0.72
CA ILE A 90 10.02 -6.33 1.79
C ILE A 90 11.40 -6.89 1.44
N ASP A 91 12.37 -6.72 2.32
CA ASP A 91 13.67 -7.38 2.26
C ASP A 91 13.59 -8.77 2.91
N THR A 92 13.62 -9.81 2.08
CA THR A 92 13.60 -11.21 2.54
C THR A 92 14.98 -11.72 2.97
N GLY A 93 16.05 -10.95 2.76
CA GLY A 93 17.42 -11.33 3.10
C GLY A 93 17.92 -10.77 4.43
N MET A 94 17.12 -9.99 5.16
CA MET A 94 17.54 -9.50 6.48
C MET A 94 17.67 -10.65 7.49
N PRO A 95 18.63 -10.60 8.42
CA PRO A 95 18.69 -11.56 9.52
C PRO A 95 17.47 -11.43 10.43
N ALA A 96 17.19 -12.45 11.24
CA ALA A 96 16.12 -12.38 12.24
C ALA A 96 16.38 -11.27 13.27
N PRO A 97 15.35 -10.56 13.75
CA PRO A 97 15.53 -9.50 14.74
C PRO A 97 16.14 -10.04 16.05
N ALA A 98 17.30 -9.51 16.45
CA ALA A 98 17.89 -9.59 17.79
C ALA A 98 17.84 -10.97 18.48
N GLN A 99 18.19 -12.05 17.79
CA GLN A 99 18.24 -13.41 18.32
C GLN A 99 19.56 -14.12 17.99
N ASP A 100 19.90 -15.13 18.78
CA ASP A 100 20.85 -16.18 18.35
C ASP A 100 20.37 -16.71 17.00
N GLY A 101 21.26 -16.67 15.99
CA GLY A 101 20.97 -17.08 14.62
C GLY A 101 20.49 -18.52 14.50
N ASN A 102 20.77 -19.37 15.49
CA ASN A 102 20.34 -20.76 15.53
C ASN A 102 19.12 -21.03 16.42
N SER A 103 18.53 -20.00 17.02
CA SER A 103 17.28 -20.16 17.75
C SER A 103 16.15 -20.61 16.81
N ASP A 104 15.19 -21.37 17.34
CA ASP A 104 14.01 -21.82 16.58
C ASP A 104 13.23 -20.66 15.96
N ALA A 105 13.17 -19.52 16.66
CA ALA A 105 12.54 -18.30 16.18
C ALA A 105 13.30 -17.69 14.99
N ALA A 106 14.65 -17.68 15.02
CA ALA A 106 15.45 -17.20 13.90
C ALA A 106 15.36 -18.14 12.68
N ILE A 107 15.27 -19.45 12.91
CA ILE A 107 15.04 -20.46 11.85
C ILE A 107 13.65 -20.25 11.23
N ALA A 108 12.61 -20.13 12.05
CA ALA A 108 11.24 -19.89 11.59
C ALA A 108 11.13 -18.57 10.80
N TYR A 109 11.80 -17.51 11.26
CA TYR A 109 11.86 -16.24 10.55
C TYR A 109 12.48 -16.40 9.16
N ARG A 110 13.66 -17.03 9.04
CA ARG A 110 14.30 -17.26 7.74
C ARG A 110 13.42 -18.12 6.83
N GLY A 111 12.84 -19.19 7.36
CA GLY A 111 11.91 -20.03 6.62
C GLY A 111 10.69 -19.25 6.09
N ALA A 112 10.16 -18.30 6.86
CA ALA A 112 9.08 -17.43 6.41
C ALA A 112 9.51 -16.48 5.28
N GLN A 113 10.70 -15.88 5.38
CA GLN A 113 11.25 -15.02 4.33
C GLN A 113 11.55 -15.79 3.04
N ASP A 114 12.14 -16.98 3.16
CA ASP A 114 12.40 -17.88 2.03
C ASP A 114 11.11 -18.30 1.34
N LYS A 115 10.11 -18.70 2.11
CA LYS A 115 8.79 -19.06 1.60
C LYS A 115 8.11 -17.89 0.89
N LEU A 116 8.19 -16.67 1.44
CA LEU A 116 7.65 -15.48 0.80
C LEU A 116 8.29 -15.24 -0.57
N ARG A 117 9.63 -15.34 -0.65
CA ARG A 117 10.39 -15.21 -1.89
C ARG A 117 10.04 -16.30 -2.91
N GLU A 118 10.00 -17.56 -2.47
CA GLU A 118 9.66 -18.72 -3.30
C GLU A 118 8.23 -18.64 -3.85
N MET A 119 7.27 -18.28 -2.99
CA MET A 119 5.88 -18.08 -3.40
C MET A 119 5.76 -16.94 -4.41
N THR A 120 6.49 -15.84 -4.20
CA THR A 120 6.50 -14.71 -5.15
C THR A 120 7.04 -15.15 -6.50
N HIS A 121 8.19 -15.82 -6.53
CA HIS A 121 8.78 -16.35 -7.77
C HIS A 121 7.84 -17.33 -8.50
N SER A 122 7.24 -18.27 -7.74
CA SER A 122 6.31 -19.25 -8.27
C SER A 122 5.04 -18.61 -8.82
N SER A 123 4.52 -17.57 -8.13
CA SER A 123 3.36 -16.80 -8.59
C SER A 123 3.66 -16.08 -9.90
N LEU A 124 4.81 -15.41 -10.02
CA LEU A 124 5.22 -14.74 -11.27
C LEU A 124 5.31 -15.73 -12.44
N THR A 125 5.91 -16.91 -12.19
CA THR A 125 6.03 -17.98 -13.18
C THR A 125 4.66 -18.51 -13.62
N LEU A 126 3.78 -18.76 -12.65
CA LEU A 126 2.43 -19.25 -12.90
C LEU A 126 1.59 -18.24 -13.68
N LEU A 127 1.67 -16.96 -13.34
CA LEU A 127 0.94 -15.88 -14.02
C LEU A 127 1.40 -15.73 -15.47
N ASN A 128 2.71 -15.81 -15.74
CA ASN A 128 3.22 -15.79 -17.10
C ASN A 128 2.73 -17.00 -17.91
N SER A 129 2.87 -18.21 -17.35
CA SER A 129 2.40 -19.44 -17.98
C SER A 129 0.88 -19.41 -18.26
N THR A 130 0.10 -18.88 -17.32
CA THR A 130 -1.36 -18.72 -17.48
C THR A 130 -1.69 -17.79 -18.64
N ARG A 131 -0.99 -16.65 -18.75
CA ARG A 131 -1.16 -15.70 -19.87
C ARG A 131 -0.82 -16.38 -21.20
N GLU A 132 0.35 -17.01 -21.30
CA GLU A 132 0.82 -17.68 -22.51
C GLU A 132 -0.15 -18.78 -22.96
N ALA A 133 -0.60 -19.62 -22.03
CA ALA A 133 -1.56 -20.68 -22.32
C ALA A 133 -2.91 -20.12 -22.78
N ALA A 134 -3.42 -19.07 -22.14
CA ALA A 134 -4.69 -18.46 -22.51
C ALA A 134 -4.66 -17.83 -23.91
N LEU A 135 -3.55 -17.15 -24.26
CA LEU A 135 -3.36 -16.57 -25.59
C LEU A 135 -3.18 -17.67 -26.65
N LYS A 136 -2.32 -18.66 -26.39
CA LYS A 136 -2.05 -19.77 -27.32
C LYS A 136 -3.30 -20.60 -27.62
N ASN A 137 -4.14 -20.83 -26.61
CA ASN A 137 -5.34 -21.66 -26.75
C ASN A 137 -6.59 -20.85 -27.14
N GLY A 138 -6.49 -19.53 -27.30
CA GLY A 138 -7.64 -18.67 -27.60
C GLY A 138 -8.69 -18.65 -26.50
N THR A 139 -8.29 -18.83 -25.22
CA THR A 139 -9.21 -18.89 -24.08
C THR A 139 -9.23 -17.61 -23.24
N ALA A 140 -8.73 -16.49 -23.77
CA ALA A 140 -8.71 -15.20 -23.09
C ALA A 140 -10.12 -14.70 -22.69
N ASP A 141 -11.15 -15.02 -23.47
CA ASP A 141 -12.54 -14.66 -23.17
C ASP A 141 -13.04 -15.24 -21.85
N LYS A 142 -12.48 -16.38 -21.40
CA LYS A 142 -12.80 -16.97 -20.08
C LYS A 142 -12.37 -16.07 -18.91
N PHE A 143 -11.47 -15.13 -19.16
CA PHE A 143 -10.98 -14.14 -18.20
C PHE A 143 -11.58 -12.76 -18.44
N GLY A 144 -12.49 -12.60 -19.39
CA GLY A 144 -13.06 -11.31 -19.79
C GLY A 144 -12.35 -10.62 -20.96
N GLY A 145 -11.44 -11.33 -21.62
CA GLY A 145 -10.67 -10.86 -22.79
C GLY A 145 -9.16 -10.75 -22.49
N GLU A 146 -8.36 -10.51 -23.53
CA GLU A 146 -6.89 -10.44 -23.41
C GLU A 146 -6.40 -9.36 -22.44
N ASP A 147 -7.14 -8.25 -22.35
CA ASP A 147 -6.79 -7.13 -21.46
C ASP A 147 -6.95 -7.46 -19.97
N TYR A 148 -7.68 -8.53 -19.63
CA TYR A 148 -7.87 -9.02 -18.27
C TYR A 148 -6.88 -10.13 -17.89
N LEU A 149 -6.16 -10.69 -18.86
CA LEU A 149 -5.09 -11.64 -18.55
C LEU A 149 -3.97 -10.94 -17.76
N PRO A 150 -3.26 -11.66 -16.86
CA PRO A 150 -2.12 -11.12 -16.17
C PRO A 150 -1.15 -10.47 -17.15
N VAL A 151 -0.62 -9.29 -16.83
CA VAL A 151 0.38 -8.63 -17.65
C VAL A 151 1.75 -8.85 -17.03
N ILE A 152 2.68 -9.37 -17.82
CA ILE A 152 4.06 -9.59 -17.40
C ILE A 152 4.92 -8.47 -17.96
N ASP A 153 5.68 -7.84 -17.08
CA ASP A 153 6.59 -6.75 -17.41
C ASP A 153 7.95 -7.00 -16.74
N THR A 154 8.91 -6.14 -17.02
CA THR A 154 10.24 -6.18 -16.41
C THR A 154 10.65 -4.81 -15.91
N THR A 155 11.35 -4.76 -14.78
CA THR A 155 12.01 -3.52 -14.37
C THR A 155 13.14 -3.18 -15.34
N ARG A 156 13.69 -1.97 -15.22
CA ARG A 156 14.90 -1.58 -15.98
C ARG A 156 16.12 -2.45 -15.67
N MET A 157 16.11 -3.17 -14.55
CA MET A 157 17.16 -4.12 -14.18
C MET A 157 16.90 -5.53 -14.74
N GLY A 158 15.77 -5.76 -15.42
CA GLY A 158 15.37 -7.05 -15.94
C GLY A 158 14.61 -7.93 -14.94
N ASP A 159 14.28 -7.42 -13.76
CA ASP A 159 13.51 -8.20 -12.77
C ASP A 159 12.04 -8.34 -13.19
N PRO A 160 11.43 -9.53 -13.02
CA PRO A 160 10.06 -9.77 -13.44
C PRO A 160 9.03 -9.06 -12.56
N LEU A 161 8.01 -8.52 -13.21
CA LEU A 161 6.82 -7.93 -12.61
C LEU A 161 5.58 -8.63 -13.19
N ALA A 162 4.55 -8.85 -12.37
CA ALA A 162 3.24 -9.29 -12.84
C ALA A 162 2.17 -8.34 -12.32
N ILE A 163 1.28 -7.91 -13.22
CA ILE A 163 0.09 -7.13 -12.89
C ILE A 163 -1.14 -8.01 -13.07
N VAL A 164 -1.98 -8.03 -12.05
CA VAL A 164 -3.26 -8.75 -12.04
C VAL A 164 -4.35 -7.75 -11.69
N ALA A 165 -5.47 -7.86 -12.39
CA ALA A 165 -6.69 -7.15 -12.06
C ALA A 165 -7.81 -8.15 -11.72
N PRO A 166 -8.84 -7.74 -10.97
CA PRO A 166 -10.04 -8.54 -10.79
C PRO A 166 -10.64 -8.97 -12.13
N ALA A 167 -11.35 -10.09 -12.14
CA ALA A 167 -12.05 -10.52 -13.34
C ALA A 167 -13.12 -9.50 -13.74
N LYS A 168 -13.48 -9.49 -15.02
CA LYS A 168 -14.47 -8.55 -15.55
C LYS A 168 -15.81 -8.67 -14.80
N GLY A 169 -16.20 -7.59 -14.14
CA GLY A 169 -17.46 -7.51 -13.37
C GLY A 169 -17.31 -7.88 -11.90
N GLU A 170 -16.14 -8.30 -11.45
CA GLU A 170 -15.86 -8.59 -10.05
C GLU A 170 -15.23 -7.38 -9.35
N SER A 171 -15.67 -7.13 -8.12
CA SER A 171 -14.99 -6.18 -7.23
C SER A 171 -13.72 -6.80 -6.67
N GLY A 172 -12.64 -6.03 -6.62
CA GLY A 172 -11.41 -6.50 -6.00
C GLY A 172 -10.31 -5.44 -6.06
N VAL A 173 -9.14 -5.83 -5.58
CA VAL A 173 -7.93 -5.00 -5.58
C VAL A 173 -7.05 -5.45 -6.74
N SER A 174 -6.62 -4.50 -7.56
CA SER A 174 -5.61 -4.77 -8.58
C SER A 174 -4.24 -4.71 -7.94
N THR A 175 -3.34 -5.60 -8.35
CA THR A 175 -2.00 -5.72 -7.76
C THR A 175 -0.92 -5.83 -8.83
N LEU A 176 0.19 -5.14 -8.62
CA LEU A 176 1.48 -5.47 -9.20
C LEU A 176 2.33 -6.18 -8.15
N THR A 177 2.94 -7.30 -8.52
CA THR A 177 3.89 -8.04 -7.70
C THR A 177 5.21 -8.18 -8.46
N GLY A 178 6.34 -8.08 -7.77
CA GLY A 178 7.66 -8.26 -8.36
C GLY A 178 8.64 -8.88 -7.39
N LEU A 179 9.65 -9.57 -7.92
CA LEU A 179 10.79 -10.07 -7.16
C LEU A 179 12.07 -9.39 -7.66
N ILE A 180 12.51 -8.38 -6.93
CA ILE A 180 13.60 -7.49 -7.32
C ILE A 180 14.92 -8.05 -6.79
N LYS A 181 15.94 -8.18 -7.65
CA LYS A 181 17.25 -8.76 -7.32
C LYS A 181 17.14 -10.12 -6.62
N SER A 182 16.12 -10.91 -6.95
CA SER A 182 15.84 -12.22 -6.32
C SER A 182 15.73 -12.18 -4.79
N ARG A 183 15.44 -11.03 -4.18
CA ARG A 183 15.49 -10.82 -2.72
C ARG A 183 14.39 -9.90 -2.21
N TYR A 184 14.08 -8.82 -2.92
CA TYR A 184 13.11 -7.85 -2.43
C TYR A 184 11.76 -8.12 -3.07
N VAL A 185 10.75 -8.37 -2.25
CA VAL A 185 9.39 -8.56 -2.73
C VAL A 185 8.72 -7.20 -2.80
N LEU A 186 8.37 -6.79 -4.02
CA LEU A 186 7.65 -5.56 -4.31
C LEU A 186 6.18 -5.90 -4.51
N SER A 187 5.29 -5.17 -3.84
CA SER A 187 3.88 -5.15 -4.19
C SER A 187 3.36 -3.72 -4.33
N ILE A 188 2.49 -3.50 -5.29
CA ILE A 188 1.70 -2.28 -5.43
C ILE A 188 0.25 -2.69 -5.55
N SER A 189 -0.64 -2.03 -4.83
CA SER A 189 -2.07 -2.33 -4.85
C SER A 189 -2.90 -1.08 -4.95
N SER A 190 -4.05 -1.16 -5.62
CA SER A 190 -5.02 -0.07 -5.68
C SER A 190 -6.44 -0.59 -5.86
N ALA A 191 -7.38 0.14 -5.27
CA ALA A 191 -8.83 -0.10 -5.38
C ALA A 191 -9.55 1.01 -6.17
N ASP A 192 -8.81 1.90 -6.85
CA ASP A 192 -9.31 3.21 -7.33
C ASP A 192 -10.21 3.19 -8.55
N LYS A 193 -10.48 2.02 -9.10
CA LYS A 193 -11.44 1.86 -10.19
C LYS A 193 -12.56 0.93 -9.75
N PRO A 194 -13.81 1.15 -10.19
CA PRO A 194 -14.81 0.10 -10.18
C PRO A 194 -14.18 -1.15 -10.82
N ASN A 195 -14.12 -2.25 -10.06
CA ASN A 195 -13.51 -3.52 -10.48
C ASN A 195 -12.00 -3.46 -10.80
N GLY A 196 -11.26 -2.47 -10.29
CA GLY A 196 -9.81 -2.40 -10.48
C GLY A 196 -9.36 -2.13 -11.94
N GLY A 197 -10.28 -1.89 -12.88
CA GLY A 197 -9.95 -1.83 -14.31
C GLY A 197 -9.49 -3.18 -14.88
N ASN A 198 -9.09 -3.21 -16.15
CA ASN A 198 -8.43 -4.39 -16.71
C ASN A 198 -6.91 -4.35 -16.40
N ALA A 199 -6.21 -5.47 -16.57
CA ALA A 199 -4.80 -5.60 -16.21
C ALA A 199 -3.90 -4.64 -17.02
N GLN A 200 -4.23 -4.36 -18.28
CA GLN A 200 -3.52 -3.37 -19.09
C GLN A 200 -3.66 -1.94 -18.57
N ALA A 201 -4.85 -1.53 -18.16
CA ALA A 201 -5.07 -0.22 -17.55
C ALA A 201 -4.33 -0.11 -16.21
N MET A 202 -4.21 -1.22 -15.47
CA MET A 202 -3.44 -1.28 -14.22
C MET A 202 -1.94 -1.24 -14.44
N ARG A 203 -1.44 -1.83 -15.54
CA ARG A 203 -0.05 -1.64 -15.96
C ARG A 203 0.28 -0.17 -16.13
N GLN A 204 -0.57 0.57 -16.83
CA GLN A 204 -0.40 2.02 -17.06
C GLN A 204 -0.45 2.84 -15.76
N LEU A 205 -1.10 2.33 -14.72
CA LEU A 205 -1.10 2.93 -13.40
C LEU A 205 0.17 2.57 -12.60
N PHE A 206 0.49 1.28 -12.48
CA PHE A 206 1.51 0.80 -11.54
C PHE A 206 2.94 0.94 -12.04
N VAL A 207 3.22 0.65 -13.31
CA VAL A 207 4.58 0.67 -13.85
C VAL A 207 5.24 2.05 -13.68
N PRO A 208 4.56 3.19 -13.95
CA PRO A 208 5.15 4.49 -13.71
C PRO A 208 5.59 4.73 -12.26
N PHE A 209 4.88 4.18 -11.25
CA PHE A 209 5.35 4.25 -9.86
C PHE A 209 6.62 3.44 -9.63
N VAL A 210 6.71 2.22 -10.21
CA VAL A 210 7.93 1.41 -10.18
C VAL A 210 9.11 2.16 -10.81
N GLU A 211 8.88 2.92 -11.88
CA GLU A 211 9.92 3.72 -12.54
C GLU A 211 10.42 4.91 -11.71
N GLN A 212 9.59 5.42 -10.79
CA GLN A 212 10.00 6.45 -9.82
C GLN A 212 10.76 5.86 -8.63
N MET A 213 10.67 4.54 -8.41
CA MET A 213 11.47 3.85 -7.40
C MET A 213 12.91 3.72 -7.87
N LYS A 214 13.85 3.92 -6.95
CA LYS A 214 15.28 3.76 -7.23
C LYS A 214 15.74 2.34 -6.88
N LEU A 215 15.10 1.35 -7.49
CA LEU A 215 15.34 -0.08 -7.17
C LEU A 215 16.81 -0.51 -7.37
N THR A 216 17.56 0.18 -8.22
CA THR A 216 19.01 -0.03 -8.40
C THR A 216 19.82 0.24 -7.13
N ALA A 217 19.34 1.14 -6.25
CA ALA A 217 19.97 1.50 -4.99
C ALA A 217 19.76 0.48 -3.87
N LEU A 218 18.95 -0.56 -4.10
CA LEU A 218 18.83 -1.68 -3.16
C LEU A 218 20.17 -2.41 -3.03
N PRO A 219 20.58 -2.83 -1.81
CA PRO A 219 21.78 -3.63 -1.61
C PRO A 219 21.77 -4.96 -2.39
#